data_AF-A0A4R4MQG6-F1
#
_entry.id   AF-A0A4R4MQG6-F1
#
_cell.length_a   1.000
_cell.length_b   1.000
_cell.length_c   1.000
_cell.angle_alpha   90.00
_cell.angle_beta   90.00
_cell.angle_gamma   90.00
#
_symmetry.space_group_name_H-M   'P 1'
#
loop_
_entity.id
_entity.type
_entity.pdbx_description
1 polymer ?
#
loop_
_entity_poly.entity_id
_entity_poly.type
_entity_poly.pdbx_seq_one_letter_code
_entity_poly.pdbx_strand_id
1 'polypeptide(L)'
;MDAAIDLPDLARRLPPPPAPELGPCLDAAALCLARHGLSRTSMADIAREMGVSRSTVYRQIGSVENAAWLLLSRDLHAFYGTLPRMFAEADGPEVITRPLAALLRHAWANPVLAKVLRDEPDFIGRALAVHAAPMLDQGARMLAPLYQSLMDAGRIRPQDPLDLAHWLLRVFMMLVVAPPPTDVDTFLDGMLLPALKP
;
A
#
# COMPACT_ATOMS: atom_id res chain seq x y z
N MET A 1 -23.86 -17.63 10.83
CA MET A 1 -23.62 -16.45 11.68
C MET A 1 -22.28 -15.88 11.26
N ASP A 2 -22.20 -15.58 9.96
CA ASP A 2 -21.01 -15.04 9.30
C ASP A 2 -21.21 -13.53 9.27
N ALA A 3 -20.56 -12.82 10.20
CA ALA A 3 -20.37 -11.40 9.99
C ALA A 3 -19.37 -11.30 8.83
N ALA A 4 -19.89 -11.36 7.60
CA ALA A 4 -19.12 -11.09 6.40
C ALA A 4 -18.47 -9.73 6.65
N ILE A 5 -17.15 -9.76 6.75
CA ILE A 5 -16.31 -8.57 6.75
C ILE A 5 -16.85 -7.69 5.63
N ASP A 6 -17.24 -6.44 5.93
CA ASP A 6 -17.91 -5.55 4.98
C ASP A 6 -16.93 -5.05 3.90
N LEU A 7 -16.43 -6.01 3.13
CA LEU A 7 -15.59 -5.93 1.97
C LEU A 7 -16.20 -5.05 0.88
N PRO A 8 -17.53 -5.08 0.63
CA PRO A 8 -18.16 -4.12 -0.25
C PRO A 8 -18.01 -2.67 0.23
N ASP A 9 -18.06 -2.41 1.53
CA ASP A 9 -17.82 -1.08 2.09
C ASP A 9 -16.34 -0.69 2.07
N LEU A 10 -15.42 -1.62 2.40
CA LEU A 10 -13.99 -1.38 2.24
C LEU A 10 -13.66 -1.00 0.80
N ALA A 11 -14.13 -1.79 -0.17
CA ALA A 11 -13.88 -1.56 -1.60
C ALA A 11 -14.37 -0.19 -2.09
N ARG A 12 -15.50 0.30 -1.57
CA ARG A 12 -16.03 1.64 -1.89
C ARG A 12 -15.21 2.78 -1.30
N ARG A 13 -14.45 2.52 -0.23
CA ARG A 13 -13.64 3.54 0.47
C ARG A 13 -12.18 3.56 0.01
N LEU A 14 -11.74 2.53 -0.70
CA LEU A 14 -10.42 2.50 -1.31
C LEU A 14 -10.27 3.68 -2.29
N PRO A 15 -9.12 4.36 -2.31
CA PRO A 15 -8.82 5.33 -3.35
C PRO A 15 -9.02 4.68 -4.74
N PRO A 16 -9.66 5.38 -5.69
CA PRO A 16 -9.81 4.86 -7.04
C PRO A 16 -8.42 4.61 -7.65
N PRO A 17 -8.28 3.59 -8.50
CA PRO A 17 -7.03 3.40 -9.21
C PRO A 17 -6.75 4.62 -10.11
N PRO A 18 -5.49 4.84 -10.52
CA PRO A 18 -5.20 5.79 -11.57
C PRO A 18 -6.09 5.57 -12.81
N ALA A 19 -6.42 6.67 -13.48
CA ALA A 19 -7.28 6.64 -14.66
C ALA A 19 -6.73 5.62 -15.70
N PRO A 20 -7.56 4.74 -16.28
CA PRO A 20 -7.10 3.67 -17.18
C PRO A 20 -6.27 4.17 -18.37
N GLU A 21 -6.55 5.40 -18.84
CA GLU A 21 -5.85 6.05 -19.95
C GLU A 21 -4.38 6.36 -19.62
N LEU A 22 -4.02 6.41 -18.34
CA LEU A 22 -2.64 6.55 -17.88
C LEU A 22 -1.87 5.23 -17.96
N GLY A 23 -2.54 4.09 -18.16
CA GLY A 23 -1.94 2.75 -18.17
C GLY A 23 -0.65 2.65 -18.98
N PRO A 24 -0.66 2.99 -20.29
CA PRO A 24 0.55 2.95 -21.13
C PRO A 24 1.68 3.86 -20.63
N CYS A 25 1.33 5.02 -20.05
CA CYS A 25 2.31 5.95 -19.51
C CYS A 25 2.94 5.42 -18.21
N LEU A 26 2.12 4.84 -17.34
CA LEU A 26 2.59 4.22 -16.11
C LEU A 26 3.44 2.98 -16.40
N ASP A 27 3.12 2.19 -17.42
CA ASP A 27 3.93 1.03 -17.80
C ASP A 27 5.33 1.45 -18.30
N ALA A 28 5.40 2.46 -19.16
CA ALA A 28 6.67 3.05 -19.58
C ALA A 28 7.43 3.66 -18.40
N ALA A 29 6.75 4.39 -17.51
CA ALA A 29 7.36 4.94 -16.30
C ALA A 29 7.91 3.84 -15.39
N ALA A 30 7.20 2.74 -15.20
CA ALA A 30 7.66 1.60 -14.39
C ALA A 30 8.95 1.00 -14.95
N LEU A 31 9.03 0.82 -16.28
CA LEU A 31 10.24 0.33 -16.94
C LEU A 31 11.42 1.29 -16.74
N CYS A 32 11.23 2.59 -16.97
CA CYS A 32 12.27 3.58 -16.77
C CYS A 32 12.73 3.66 -15.31
N LEU A 33 11.80 3.69 -14.37
CA LEU A 33 12.09 3.76 -12.93
C LEU A 33 12.82 2.50 -12.45
N ALA A 34 12.35 1.31 -12.84
CA ALA A 34 13.01 0.05 -12.52
C ALA A 34 14.43 -0.04 -13.11
N ARG A 35 14.67 0.58 -14.28
CA ARG A 35 15.99 0.59 -14.93
C ARG A 35 16.94 1.63 -14.30
N HIS A 36 16.47 2.87 -14.12
CA HIS A 36 17.34 4.02 -13.84
C HIS A 36 17.25 4.55 -12.41
N GLY A 37 16.10 4.41 -11.76
CA GLY A 37 15.79 5.00 -10.46
C GLY A 37 14.97 6.27 -10.63
N LEU A 38 14.46 6.82 -9.53
CA LEU A 38 13.60 8.01 -9.55
C LEU A 38 14.41 9.24 -10.01
N SER A 39 15.55 9.50 -9.37
CA SER A 39 16.36 10.70 -9.60
C SER A 39 17.00 10.76 -10.98
N ARG A 40 17.22 9.60 -11.63
CA ARG A 40 17.81 9.51 -12.97
C ARG A 40 16.80 9.31 -14.09
N THR A 41 15.52 9.14 -13.78
CA THR A 41 14.47 9.04 -14.79
C THR A 41 13.95 10.43 -15.14
N SER A 42 13.87 10.75 -16.42
CA SER A 42 13.30 12.00 -16.91
C SER A 42 12.01 11.78 -17.68
N MET A 43 11.23 12.85 -17.86
CA MET A 43 10.04 12.84 -18.72
C MET A 43 10.38 12.50 -20.19
N ALA A 44 11.61 12.78 -20.63
CA ALA A 44 12.07 12.43 -21.97
C ALA A 44 12.34 10.93 -22.11
N ASP A 45 12.80 10.27 -21.03
CA ASP A 45 13.01 8.82 -21.03
C ASP A 45 11.68 8.09 -21.16
N ILE A 46 10.67 8.49 -20.38
CA ILE A 46 9.32 7.94 -20.44
C ILE A 46 8.71 8.19 -21.83
N ALA A 47 8.84 9.40 -22.37
CA ALA A 47 8.33 9.74 -23.70
C ALA A 47 8.96 8.88 -24.80
N ARG A 48 10.26 8.62 -24.70
CA ARG A 48 11.01 7.76 -25.62
C ARG A 48 10.60 6.30 -25.50
N GLU A 49 10.41 5.79 -24.29
CA GLU A 49 9.90 4.43 -24.04
C GLU A 49 8.47 4.26 -24.59
N MET A 50 7.64 5.30 -24.55
CA MET A 50 6.28 5.32 -25.12
C MET A 50 6.22 5.60 -26.64
N GLY A 51 7.28 6.13 -27.24
CA GLY A 51 7.25 6.63 -28.63
C GLY A 51 6.38 7.89 -28.83
N VAL A 52 6.21 8.73 -27.81
CA VAL A 52 5.38 9.96 -27.86
C VAL A 52 6.20 11.23 -27.56
N SER A 53 5.58 12.40 -27.71
CA SER A 53 6.23 13.67 -27.35
C SER A 53 6.32 13.88 -25.83
N ARG A 54 7.39 14.55 -25.37
CA ARG A 54 7.55 14.94 -23.95
C ARG A 54 6.35 15.73 -23.39
N SER A 55 5.74 16.58 -24.22
CA SER A 55 4.52 17.34 -23.87
C SER A 55 3.34 16.42 -23.53
N THR A 56 3.20 15.30 -24.24
CA THR A 56 2.13 14.33 -24.01
C THR A 56 2.27 13.67 -22.64
N VAL A 57 3.47 13.21 -22.30
CA VAL A 57 3.76 12.60 -21.01
C VAL A 57 3.57 13.62 -19.87
N TYR A 58 4.04 14.86 -20.05
CA TYR A 58 3.88 15.92 -19.05
C TYR A 58 2.40 16.22 -18.76
N ARG A 59 1.55 16.26 -19.80
CA ARG A 59 0.10 16.43 -19.63
C ARG A 59 -0.56 15.27 -18.89
N GLN A 60 -0.07 14.05 -19.06
CA GLN A 60 -0.67 12.86 -18.45
C GLN A 60 -0.30 12.70 -16.96
N ILE A 61 0.97 12.85 -16.62
CA ILE A 61 1.47 12.51 -15.27
C ILE A 61 2.12 13.68 -14.52
N GLY A 62 2.36 14.83 -15.17
CA GLY A 62 2.94 16.03 -14.55
C GLY A 62 4.42 15.91 -14.19
N SER A 63 4.80 14.92 -13.38
CA SER A 63 6.18 14.69 -12.95
C SER A 63 6.49 13.18 -12.82
N VAL A 64 7.78 12.85 -12.83
CA VAL A 64 8.27 11.48 -12.59
C VAL A 64 7.95 11.02 -11.17
N GLU A 65 8.02 11.93 -10.20
CA GLU A 65 7.60 11.68 -8.82
C GLU A 65 6.11 11.33 -8.73
N ASN A 66 5.25 12.10 -9.40
CA ASN A 66 3.82 11.77 -9.45
C ASN A 66 3.58 10.43 -10.15
N ALA A 67 4.36 10.08 -11.17
CA ALA A 67 4.31 8.75 -11.80
C ALA A 67 4.61 7.63 -10.78
N ALA A 68 5.59 7.82 -9.90
CA ALA A 68 5.91 6.87 -8.84
C ALA A 68 4.74 6.72 -7.84
N TRP A 69 4.11 7.82 -7.44
CA TRP A 69 2.92 7.78 -6.59
C TRP A 69 1.73 7.07 -7.25
N LEU A 70 1.48 7.35 -8.54
CA LEU A 70 0.43 6.68 -9.32
C LEU A 70 0.73 5.19 -9.49
N LEU A 71 1.99 4.80 -9.68
CA LEU A 71 2.39 3.40 -9.75
C LEU A 71 2.16 2.67 -8.43
N LEU A 72 2.53 3.26 -7.31
CA LEU A 72 2.25 2.71 -5.98
C LEU A 72 0.74 2.58 -5.75
N SER A 73 -0.04 3.60 -6.12
CA SER A 73 -1.50 3.56 -6.02
C SER A 73 -2.12 2.44 -6.87
N ARG A 74 -1.65 2.27 -8.12
CA ARG A 74 -2.09 1.19 -9.02
C ARG A 74 -1.78 -0.18 -8.42
N ASP A 75 -0.58 -0.35 -7.88
CA ASP A 75 -0.10 -1.59 -7.31
C ASP A 75 -0.89 -1.98 -6.03
N LEU A 76 -1.13 -0.99 -5.15
CA LEU A 76 -1.98 -1.17 -3.98
C LEU A 76 -3.42 -1.55 -4.35
N HIS A 77 -3.97 -0.93 -5.40
CA HIS A 77 -5.32 -1.24 -5.88
C HIS A 77 -5.44 -2.66 -6.43
N ALA A 78 -4.41 -3.13 -7.16
CA ALA A 78 -4.35 -4.53 -7.60
C ALA A 78 -4.33 -5.50 -6.41
N PHE A 79 -3.58 -5.18 -5.36
CA PHE A 79 -3.56 -5.99 -4.13
C PHE A 79 -4.94 -6.04 -3.45
N TYR A 80 -5.68 -4.93 -3.41
CA TYR A 80 -6.99 -4.88 -2.77
C TYR A 80 -8.01 -5.85 -3.36
N GLY A 81 -7.89 -6.19 -4.65
CA GLY A 81 -8.69 -7.23 -5.29
C GLY A 81 -8.50 -8.63 -4.67
N THR A 82 -7.44 -8.86 -3.91
CA THR A 82 -7.13 -10.13 -3.25
C THR A 82 -7.68 -10.23 -1.81
N LEU A 83 -8.02 -9.10 -1.19
CA LEU A 83 -8.51 -9.03 0.20
C LEU A 83 -9.78 -9.84 0.45
N PRO A 84 -10.80 -9.84 -0.43
CA PRO A 84 -12.03 -10.59 -0.18
C PRO A 84 -11.80 -12.08 0.13
N ARG A 85 -10.87 -12.69 -0.62
CA ARG A 85 -10.51 -14.09 -0.43
C ARG A 85 -9.74 -14.32 0.88
N MET A 86 -8.76 -13.47 1.18
CA MET A 86 -7.97 -13.60 2.42
C MET A 86 -8.83 -13.47 3.67
N PHE A 87 -9.80 -12.56 3.64
CA PHE A 87 -10.76 -12.35 4.71
C PHE A 87 -11.74 -13.52 4.88
N ALA A 88 -12.17 -14.17 3.79
CA ALA A 88 -13.01 -15.36 3.86
C ALA A 88 -12.27 -16.61 4.41
N GLU A 89 -10.95 -16.67 4.24
CA GLU A 89 -10.10 -17.80 4.64
C GLU A 89 -9.48 -17.64 6.06
N ALA A 90 -9.72 -16.53 6.75
CA ALA A 90 -9.09 -16.19 8.02
C ALA A 90 -10.05 -16.21 9.21
N ASP A 91 -9.59 -16.77 10.33
CA ASP A 91 -10.30 -16.79 11.59
C ASP A 91 -9.66 -15.90 12.66
N GLY A 92 -10.45 -15.44 13.63
CA GLY A 92 -9.97 -14.67 14.78
C GLY A 92 -9.08 -13.47 14.39
N PRO A 93 -7.99 -13.20 15.14
CA PRO A 93 -7.08 -12.09 14.88
C PRO A 93 -6.23 -12.24 13.60
N GLU A 94 -6.15 -13.43 13.02
CA GLU A 94 -5.43 -13.70 11.76
C GLU A 94 -6.08 -12.98 10.56
N VAL A 95 -7.32 -12.51 10.70
CA VAL A 95 -7.99 -11.61 9.75
C VAL A 95 -7.23 -10.30 9.54
N ILE A 96 -6.36 -9.92 10.47
CA ILE A 96 -5.48 -8.74 10.36
C ILE A 96 -4.06 -9.17 9.95
N THR A 97 -3.48 -10.19 10.61
CA THR A 97 -2.05 -10.52 10.40
C THR A 97 -1.78 -11.05 9.00
N ARG A 98 -2.65 -11.91 8.46
CA ARG A 98 -2.45 -12.52 7.12
C ARG A 98 -2.50 -11.49 5.98
N PRO A 99 -3.51 -10.61 5.88
CA PRO A 99 -3.52 -9.59 4.84
C PRO A 99 -2.37 -8.60 4.97
N LEU A 100 -1.96 -8.27 6.20
CA LEU A 100 -0.82 -7.39 6.45
C LEU A 100 0.49 -8.02 5.99
N ALA A 101 0.73 -9.30 6.31
CA ALA A 101 1.89 -10.05 5.85
C ALA A 101 1.92 -10.15 4.31
N ALA A 102 0.78 -10.45 3.69
CA ALA A 102 0.65 -10.53 2.25
C ALA A 102 0.93 -9.17 1.58
N LEU A 103 0.44 -8.07 2.15
CA LEU A 103 0.69 -6.73 1.63
C LEU A 103 2.16 -6.33 1.74
N LEU A 104 2.84 -6.69 2.84
CA LEU A 104 4.28 -6.47 2.99
C LEU A 104 5.09 -7.25 1.94
N ARG A 105 4.76 -8.53 1.74
CA ARG A 105 5.39 -9.35 0.68
C ARG A 105 5.15 -8.77 -0.71
N HIS A 106 3.93 -8.31 -0.98
CA HIS A 106 3.58 -7.63 -2.23
C HIS A 106 4.42 -6.38 -2.46
N ALA A 107 4.53 -5.52 -1.44
CA ALA A 107 5.34 -4.30 -1.48
C ALA A 107 6.83 -4.61 -1.73
N TRP A 108 7.42 -5.56 -1.01
CA TRP A 108 8.83 -5.92 -1.19
C TRP A 108 9.13 -6.61 -2.53
N ALA A 109 8.14 -7.28 -3.13
CA ALA A 109 8.27 -7.89 -4.46
C ALA A 109 8.21 -6.85 -5.60
N ASN A 110 7.71 -5.63 -5.35
CA ASN A 110 7.59 -4.59 -6.36
C ASN A 110 8.98 -4.03 -6.76
N PRO A 111 9.44 -4.22 -8.02
CA PRO A 111 10.77 -3.79 -8.45
C PRO A 111 11.00 -2.28 -8.37
N VAL A 112 9.95 -1.48 -8.60
CA VAL A 112 10.02 -0.01 -8.53
C VAL A 112 10.20 0.40 -7.08
N LEU A 113 9.36 -0.10 -6.16
CA LEU A 113 9.48 0.22 -4.74
C LEU A 113 10.83 -0.23 -4.17
N ALA A 114 11.25 -1.46 -4.47
CA ALA A 114 12.53 -1.99 -4.02
C ALA A 114 13.71 -1.15 -4.54
N LYS A 115 13.62 -0.60 -5.75
CA LYS A 115 14.65 0.28 -6.30
C LYS A 115 14.64 1.66 -5.67
N VAL A 116 13.46 2.26 -5.45
CA VAL A 116 13.34 3.57 -4.78
C VAL A 116 13.86 3.48 -3.35
N LEU A 117 13.52 2.43 -2.60
CA LEU A 117 14.02 2.24 -1.22
C LEU A 117 15.55 2.14 -1.15
N ARG A 118 16.20 1.54 -2.16
CA ARG A 118 17.66 1.41 -2.20
C ARG A 118 18.37 2.66 -2.68
N ASP A 119 17.85 3.28 -3.74
CA ASP A 119 18.59 4.29 -4.50
C ASP A 119 18.20 5.73 -4.12
N GLU A 120 17.07 5.93 -3.41
CA GLU A 120 16.43 7.25 -3.26
C GLU A 120 16.11 7.61 -1.78
N PRO A 121 17.09 7.62 -0.86
CA PRO A 121 16.86 7.85 0.57
C PRO A 121 16.26 9.23 0.86
N ASP A 122 16.67 10.27 0.13
CA ASP A 122 16.13 11.63 0.32
C ASP A 122 14.66 11.73 -0.09
N PHE A 123 14.26 10.99 -1.14
CA PHE A 123 12.87 10.93 -1.55
C PHE A 123 12.01 10.23 -0.49
N ILE A 124 12.47 9.08 0.01
CA ILE A 124 11.78 8.35 1.09
C ILE A 124 11.69 9.21 2.35
N GLY A 125 12.78 9.88 2.74
CA GLY A 125 12.79 10.79 3.89
C GLY A 125 11.78 11.92 3.77
N ARG A 126 11.71 12.57 2.60
CA ARG A 126 10.69 13.60 2.33
C ARG A 126 9.27 13.03 2.32
N ALA A 127 9.07 11.86 1.71
CA ALA A 127 7.78 11.20 1.69
C ALA A 127 7.27 10.89 3.11
N LEU A 128 8.16 10.37 3.97
CA LEU A 128 7.85 10.11 5.38
C LEU A 128 7.59 11.40 6.16
N ALA A 129 8.37 12.45 5.93
CA ALA A 129 8.25 13.71 6.67
C ALA A 129 7.02 14.54 6.27
N VAL A 130 6.66 14.55 4.98
CA VAL A 130 5.64 15.48 4.43
C VAL A 130 4.32 14.77 4.16
N HIS A 131 4.36 13.54 3.64
CA HIS A 131 3.17 12.85 3.12
C HIS A 131 2.63 11.78 4.06
N ALA A 132 3.44 11.22 4.97
CA ALA A 132 2.99 10.11 5.82
C ALA A 132 1.80 10.49 6.71
N ALA A 133 1.86 11.61 7.44
CA ALA A 133 0.80 11.99 8.38
C ALA A 133 -0.61 12.07 7.73
N PRO A 134 -0.83 12.84 6.64
CA PRO A 134 -2.14 12.89 6.00
C PRO A 134 -2.55 11.56 5.37
N MET A 135 -1.61 10.80 4.79
CA MET A 135 -1.90 9.48 4.23
C MET A 135 -2.34 8.48 5.30
N LEU A 136 -1.66 8.46 6.45
CA LEU A 136 -1.98 7.61 7.60
C LEU A 136 -3.34 7.97 8.19
N ASP A 137 -3.67 9.26 8.28
CA ASP A 137 -4.95 9.77 8.79
C ASP A 137 -6.12 9.42 7.85
N GLN A 138 -5.93 9.57 6.54
CA GLN A 138 -6.90 9.11 5.55
C GLN A 138 -7.09 7.58 5.62
N GLY A 139 -6.00 6.82 5.66
CA GLY A 139 -6.04 5.35 5.75
C GLY A 139 -6.68 4.87 7.05
N ALA A 140 -6.43 5.53 8.18
CA ALA A 140 -7.00 5.17 9.47
C ALA A 140 -8.52 5.36 9.49
N ARG A 141 -9.01 6.51 9.00
CA ARG A 141 -10.47 6.75 8.85
C ARG A 141 -11.15 5.75 7.92
N MET A 142 -10.44 5.29 6.89
CA MET A 142 -10.93 4.27 5.97
C MET A 142 -11.07 2.91 6.67
N LEU A 143 -10.06 2.48 7.44
CA LEU A 143 -9.98 1.16 8.05
C LEU A 143 -10.73 1.04 9.39
N ALA A 144 -10.95 2.14 10.11
CA ALA A 144 -11.55 2.09 11.45
C ALA A 144 -12.92 1.36 11.48
N PRO A 145 -13.85 1.56 10.52
CA PRO A 145 -15.13 0.84 10.56
C PRO A 145 -15.01 -0.66 10.27
N LEU A 146 -14.00 -1.08 9.49
CA LEU A 146 -13.66 -2.49 9.35
C LEU A 146 -13.23 -3.07 10.69
N TYR A 147 -12.32 -2.41 11.40
CA TYR A 147 -11.86 -2.88 12.72
C TYR A 147 -12.97 -2.88 13.76
N GLN A 148 -13.86 -1.88 13.75
CA GLN A 148 -15.06 -1.88 14.60
C GLN A 148 -15.93 -3.11 14.34
N SER A 149 -16.21 -3.43 13.07
CA SER A 149 -17.01 -4.61 12.71
C SER A 149 -16.37 -5.92 13.19
N LEU A 150 -15.04 -6.03 13.12
CA LEU A 150 -14.32 -7.21 13.64
C LEU A 150 -14.41 -7.32 15.17
N MET A 151 -14.41 -6.20 15.90
CA MET A 151 -14.60 -6.18 17.35
C MET A 151 -16.03 -6.57 17.73
N ASP A 152 -17.04 -6.02 17.03
CA ASP A 152 -18.45 -6.33 17.26
C ASP A 152 -18.76 -7.81 17.02
N ALA A 153 -18.06 -8.43 16.06
CA ALA A 153 -18.12 -9.87 15.77
C ALA A 153 -17.30 -10.74 16.74
N GLY A 154 -16.61 -10.14 17.72
CA GLY A 154 -15.77 -10.85 18.69
C GLY A 154 -14.54 -11.52 18.07
N ARG A 155 -14.08 -11.06 16.90
CA ARG A 155 -12.93 -11.63 16.18
C ARG A 155 -11.61 -11.08 16.67
N ILE A 156 -11.63 -9.83 17.11
CA ILE A 156 -10.50 -9.15 17.74
C ILE A 156 -10.94 -8.47 19.04
N ARG A 157 -9.97 -8.21 19.92
CA ARG A 157 -10.15 -7.50 21.18
C ARG A 157 -10.77 -6.10 21.00
N PRO A 158 -11.74 -5.71 21.85
CA PRO A 158 -12.23 -4.32 21.91
C PRO A 158 -11.13 -3.32 22.26
N GLN A 159 -11.03 -2.27 21.44
CA GLN A 159 -10.11 -1.13 21.59
C GLN A 159 -10.59 0.02 20.68
N ASP A 160 -9.92 1.17 20.72
CA ASP A 160 -10.25 2.26 19.79
C ASP A 160 -9.85 1.85 18.35
N PRO A 161 -10.80 1.80 17.39
CA PRO A 161 -10.52 1.32 16.05
C PRO A 161 -9.67 2.30 15.23
N LEU A 162 -9.71 3.59 15.54
CA LEU A 162 -8.91 4.60 14.85
C LEU A 162 -7.45 4.55 15.32
N ASP A 163 -7.22 4.39 16.62
CA ASP A 163 -5.89 4.20 17.19
C ASP A 163 -5.26 2.90 16.68
N LEU A 164 -6.02 1.80 16.65
CA LEU A 164 -5.56 0.53 16.08
C LEU A 164 -5.15 0.69 14.62
N ALA A 165 -5.94 1.40 13.81
CA ALA A 165 -5.62 1.66 12.42
C ALA A 165 -4.37 2.51 12.25
N HIS A 166 -4.26 3.58 13.02
CA HIS A 166 -3.07 4.43 13.03
C HIS A 166 -1.81 3.69 13.42
N TRP A 167 -1.90 2.77 14.38
CA TRP A 167 -0.78 1.97 14.82
C TRP A 167 -0.38 0.94 13.76
N LEU A 168 -1.33 0.14 13.24
CA LEU A 168 -1.07 -0.87 12.21
C LEU A 168 -0.49 -0.27 10.93
N LEU A 169 -1.00 0.89 10.48
CA LEU A 169 -0.49 1.56 9.28
C LEU A 169 0.95 2.08 9.48
N ARG A 170 1.31 2.54 10.69
CA ARG A 170 2.68 2.94 11.01
C ARG A 170 3.63 1.75 11.07
N VAL A 171 3.19 0.65 11.66
CA VAL A 171 3.93 -0.62 11.66
C VAL A 171 4.15 -1.08 10.22
N PHE A 172 3.10 -1.12 9.40
CA PHE A 172 3.19 -1.45 7.98
C PHE A 172 4.22 -0.58 7.26
N MET A 173 4.07 0.75 7.35
CA MET A 173 4.94 1.70 6.68
C MET A 173 6.41 1.54 7.11
N MET A 174 6.65 1.34 8.40
CA MET A 174 8.00 1.13 8.92
C MET A 174 8.58 -0.21 8.46
N LEU A 175 7.78 -1.28 8.42
CA LEU A 175 8.24 -2.59 7.93
C LEU A 175 8.54 -2.57 6.43
N VAL A 176 7.78 -1.79 5.64
CA VAL A 176 8.12 -1.58 4.22
C VAL A 176 9.52 -0.98 4.07
N VAL A 177 9.85 0.03 4.88
CA VAL A 177 11.15 0.74 4.82
C VAL A 177 12.28 -0.08 5.45
N ALA A 178 12.00 -0.74 6.57
CA ALA A 178 12.93 -1.53 7.35
C ALA A 178 12.30 -2.89 7.68
N PRO A 179 12.55 -3.91 6.83
CA PRO A 179 11.98 -5.25 7.01
C PRO A 179 12.34 -5.87 8.37
N PRO A 180 11.50 -6.76 8.90
CA PRO A 180 11.76 -7.41 10.18
C PRO A 180 12.98 -8.35 10.07
N PRO A 181 13.65 -8.66 11.20
CA PRO A 181 14.84 -9.54 11.20
C PRO A 181 14.50 -11.01 10.96
N THR A 182 13.22 -11.39 11.10
CA THR A 182 12.70 -12.75 10.91
C THR A 182 11.69 -12.76 9.77
N ASP A 183 11.20 -13.96 9.44
CA ASP A 183 10.02 -14.12 8.59
C ASP A 183 8.85 -13.22 9.05
N VAL A 184 8.13 -12.65 8.08
CA VAL A 184 7.12 -11.62 8.33
C VAL A 184 5.88 -12.18 9.02
N ASP A 185 5.46 -13.40 8.65
CA ASP A 185 4.31 -14.05 9.29
C ASP A 185 4.67 -14.35 10.75
N THR A 186 5.86 -14.91 11.01
CA THR A 186 6.37 -15.16 12.38
C THR A 186 6.47 -13.88 13.21
N PHE A 187 6.99 -12.80 12.62
CA PHE A 187 7.16 -11.51 13.30
C PHE A 187 5.80 -10.89 13.67
N LEU A 188 4.88 -10.83 12.72
CA LEU A 188 3.56 -10.26 12.92
C LEU A 188 2.75 -11.09 13.89
N ASP A 189 2.77 -12.42 13.78
CA ASP A 189 2.00 -13.27 14.68
C ASP A 189 2.48 -13.15 16.14
N GLY A 190 3.80 -13.10 16.34
CA GLY A 190 4.40 -12.92 17.67
C GLY A 190 4.06 -11.57 18.32
N MET A 191 3.94 -10.50 17.54
CA MET A 191 3.68 -9.15 18.06
C MET A 191 2.19 -8.79 18.10
N LEU A 192 1.43 -9.20 17.08
CA LEU A 192 0.05 -8.77 16.87
C LEU A 192 -0.98 -9.69 17.53
N LEU A 193 -0.81 -11.02 17.48
CA LEU A 193 -1.81 -11.92 18.04
C LEU A 193 -2.06 -11.66 19.55
N PRO A 194 -1.04 -11.42 20.39
CA PRO A 194 -1.29 -11.10 21.81
C PRO A 194 -2.07 -9.79 22.02
N ALA A 195 -1.90 -8.81 21.13
CA ALA A 195 -2.58 -7.52 21.19
C ALA A 195 -4.01 -7.57 20.62
N LEU A 196 -4.30 -8.54 19.75
CA LEU A 196 -5.56 -8.65 19.02
C LEU A 196 -6.50 -9.75 19.54
N LYS A 197 -6.01 -10.74 20.30
CA LYS A 197 -6.83 -11.83 20.85
C LYS A 197 -7.96 -11.28 21.75
N PRO A 198 -9.23 -11.66 21.49
CA PRO A 198 -10.39 -11.25 22.27
C PRO A 198 -10.28 -11.50 23.78
#